data_AF-A0A947CB44-F1
#
_entry.id   AF-A0A947CB44-F1
#
_cell.length_a   1.000
_cell.length_b   1.000
_cell.length_c   1.000
_cell.angle_alpha   90.00
_cell.angle_beta   90.00
_cell.angle_gamma   90.00
#
_symmetry.space_group_name_H-M   'P 1'
#
loop_
_entity.id
_entity.type
_entity.pdbx_description
1 polymer ?
#
loop_
_entity_poly.entity_id
_entity_poly.type
_entity_poly.pdbx_seq_one_letter_code
_entity_poly.pdbx_strand_id
1 'polypeptide(L)'
;MTVRACSGYQGGTVFASSKSWTGAGGLVASLLVVAACTEATVGGEPREAPRAPAESKTADPYDDSPYRLGEVPLHAGFSPDPRVVSGSAVGEIPARSIHRKCRGWISETPDYLLAADTAFFNLRILVRSSSDTLLVVRKPSGVVLCNDNRSGTKDPMLRSHFPIGTTQVWIGVQDEGATADYRLGFSEVKWHSSSIPLPDTD
;
A
#
# COMPACT_ATOMS: atom_id res chain seq x y z
N MET A 1 44.42 23.55 -21.08
CA MET A 1 43.62 24.27 -22.10
C MET A 1 42.17 24.23 -21.67
N THR A 2 41.58 25.42 -21.57
CA THR A 2 40.27 25.73 -20.99
C THR A 2 39.13 25.28 -21.91
N VAL A 3 38.13 24.58 -21.39
CA VAL A 3 36.91 24.24 -22.15
C VAL A 3 35.84 25.29 -21.86
N ARG A 4 35.46 26.01 -22.93
CA ARG A 4 34.43 27.05 -22.98
C ARG A 4 33.06 26.38 -23.18
N ALA A 5 32.09 26.77 -22.37
CA ALA A 5 30.67 26.53 -22.64
C ALA A 5 30.14 27.55 -23.65
N CYS A 6 29.20 27.12 -24.50
CA CYS A 6 28.34 28.00 -25.28
C CYS A 6 26.87 27.60 -25.11
N SER A 7 26.05 28.64 -25.05
CA SER A 7 24.62 28.70 -24.75
C SER A 7 23.82 28.97 -26.03
N GLY A 8 22.56 28.54 -26.05
CA GLY A 8 21.44 29.30 -26.62
C GLY A 8 20.87 28.86 -27.98
N TYR A 9 19.54 28.65 -28.03
CA TYR A 9 18.54 29.13 -29.02
C TYR A 9 17.16 28.50 -28.68
N GLN A 10 16.06 29.17 -28.31
CA GLN A 10 15.14 30.13 -28.99
C GLN A 10 14.21 29.56 -30.07
N GLY A 11 12.88 29.82 -29.90
CA GLY A 11 11.80 29.81 -30.93
C GLY A 11 10.89 28.57 -30.87
N GLY A 12 9.58 28.63 -30.56
CA GLY A 12 8.48 29.30 -31.31
C GLY A 12 8.02 28.36 -32.45
N THR A 13 6.76 27.96 -32.67
CA THR A 13 5.45 28.63 -32.60
C THR A 13 4.31 27.61 -32.76
N VAL A 14 3.12 28.00 -32.28
CA VAL A 14 1.80 27.36 -32.39
C VAL A 14 1.25 27.43 -33.82
N PHE A 15 0.49 26.43 -34.27
CA PHE A 15 -0.67 26.65 -35.15
C PHE A 15 -1.79 25.64 -34.88
N ALA A 16 -3.00 26.16 -34.79
CA ALA A 16 -4.26 25.44 -34.69
C ALA A 16 -5.03 25.52 -36.03
N SER A 17 -6.00 24.61 -36.17
CA SER A 17 -7.32 24.83 -36.76
C SER A 17 -7.64 24.28 -38.17
N SER A 18 -8.67 23.43 -38.13
CA SER A 18 -9.91 23.39 -38.93
C SER A 18 -9.98 22.83 -40.36
N LYS A 19 -10.87 21.82 -40.43
CA LYS A 19 -12.05 21.64 -41.31
C LYS A 19 -11.89 21.27 -42.80
N SER A 20 -12.34 20.03 -43.05
CA SER A 20 -13.30 19.57 -44.08
C SER A 20 -13.19 20.05 -45.53
N TRP A 21 -13.09 19.10 -46.48
CA TRP A 21 -14.11 18.86 -47.52
C TRP A 21 -13.86 17.56 -48.31
N THR A 22 -14.97 17.00 -48.85
CA THR A 22 -15.20 16.18 -50.07
C THR A 22 -14.00 15.44 -50.73
N GLY A 23 -14.10 14.20 -51.21
CA GLY A 23 -15.23 13.51 -51.82
C GLY A 23 -14.88 13.13 -53.28
N ALA A 24 -14.79 11.82 -53.53
CA ALA A 24 -15.01 11.08 -54.79
C ALA A 24 -14.16 11.34 -56.07
N GLY A 25 -13.76 10.21 -56.69
CA GLY A 25 -13.28 10.08 -58.08
C GLY A 25 -11.76 10.02 -58.20
N GLY A 26 -11.11 9.10 -58.90
CA GLY A 26 -11.52 8.04 -59.81
C GLY A 26 -10.26 7.59 -60.58
N LEU A 27 -10.06 6.27 -60.67
CA LEU A 27 -9.33 5.49 -61.68
C LEU A 27 -8.10 6.11 -62.39
N VAL A 28 -6.94 5.48 -62.22
CA VAL A 28 -6.11 5.08 -63.38
C VAL A 28 -5.46 3.74 -63.10
N ALA A 29 -5.67 2.79 -64.02
CA ALA A 29 -5.12 1.45 -64.03
C ALA A 29 -3.74 1.40 -64.68
N SER A 30 -3.12 0.21 -64.56
CA SER A 30 -1.97 -0.30 -65.35
C SER A 30 -0.61 -0.04 -64.68
N LEU A 31 0.35 -0.96 -64.64
CA LEU A 31 0.63 -2.11 -65.49
C LEU A 31 1.38 -3.16 -64.66
N LEU A 32 1.07 -4.44 -64.91
CA LEU A 32 1.79 -5.60 -64.42
C LEU A 32 3.21 -5.66 -65.00
N VAL A 33 4.22 -5.85 -64.14
CA VAL A 33 5.45 -6.55 -64.52
C VAL A 33 5.70 -7.62 -63.45
N VAL A 34 5.53 -8.87 -63.86
CA VAL A 34 5.86 -10.05 -63.08
C VAL A 34 7.35 -10.32 -63.30
N ALA A 35 8.16 -10.09 -62.27
CA ALA A 35 9.52 -10.60 -62.21
C ALA A 35 9.55 -11.70 -61.14
N ALA A 36 9.60 -12.94 -61.61
CA ALA A 36 9.82 -14.11 -60.78
C ALA A 36 11.29 -14.13 -60.34
N CYS A 37 11.52 -14.03 -59.04
CA CYS A 37 12.77 -14.44 -58.41
C CYS A 37 12.47 -15.66 -57.55
N THR A 38 12.99 -16.81 -57.95
CA THR A 38 13.08 -18.02 -57.13
C THR A 38 14.13 -17.78 -56.05
N GLU A 39 13.69 -17.56 -54.81
CA GLU A 39 14.58 -17.61 -53.65
C GLU A 39 14.61 -19.03 -53.07
N ALA A 40 15.80 -19.61 -53.14
CA ALA A 40 16.15 -20.87 -52.55
C ALA A 40 16.71 -20.63 -51.14
N THR A 41 16.34 -21.51 -50.19
CA THR A 41 17.02 -21.79 -48.91
C THR A 41 16.98 -20.64 -47.88
N VAL A 42 16.71 -20.84 -46.59
CA VAL A 42 17.30 -21.77 -45.63
C VAL A 42 16.34 -21.84 -44.43
N GLY A 43 16.14 -23.03 -43.88
CA GLY A 43 15.49 -23.20 -42.59
C GLY A 43 16.26 -22.51 -41.47
N GLY A 44 15.61 -21.55 -40.80
CA GLY A 44 16.05 -20.99 -39.54
C GLY A 44 14.95 -21.22 -38.50
N GLU A 45 15.25 -22.02 -37.47
CA GLU A 45 14.42 -22.06 -36.26
C GLU A 45 14.24 -20.64 -35.69
N PRO A 46 13.07 -20.30 -35.13
CA PRO A 46 12.90 -19.03 -34.42
C PRO A 46 13.91 -18.96 -33.27
N ARG A 47 14.95 -18.15 -33.45
CA ARG A 47 15.92 -17.87 -32.41
C ARG A 47 15.20 -17.06 -31.34
N GLU A 48 14.79 -17.73 -30.26
CA GLU A 48 14.22 -17.10 -29.07
C GLU A 48 15.17 -15.97 -28.63
N ALA A 49 14.65 -14.75 -28.61
CA ALA A 49 15.41 -13.58 -28.21
C ALA A 49 15.97 -13.81 -26.80
N PRO A 50 17.20 -13.36 -26.48
CA PRO A 50 17.72 -13.45 -25.13
C PRO A 50 16.73 -12.81 -24.17
N ARG A 51 16.16 -13.61 -23.27
CA ARG A 51 15.31 -13.12 -22.18
C ARG A 51 16.14 -12.06 -21.44
N ALA A 52 15.62 -10.83 -21.38
CA ALA A 52 16.26 -9.76 -20.63
C ALA A 52 16.64 -10.30 -19.23
N PRO A 53 17.82 -9.97 -18.69
CA PRO A 53 18.17 -10.36 -17.34
C PRO A 53 17.03 -9.90 -16.42
N ALA A 54 16.51 -10.81 -15.59
CA ALA A 54 15.55 -10.45 -14.55
C ALA A 54 16.15 -9.29 -13.76
N GLU A 55 15.40 -8.19 -13.69
CA GLU A 55 15.81 -6.96 -13.03
C GLU A 55 16.08 -7.28 -11.55
N SER A 56 17.36 -7.31 -11.18
CA SER A 56 17.79 -7.54 -9.81
C SER A 56 17.45 -6.29 -9.01
N LYS A 57 16.38 -6.36 -8.22
CA LYS A 57 16.03 -5.31 -7.25
C LYS A 57 17.14 -5.27 -6.19
N THR A 58 18.06 -4.32 -6.34
CA THR A 58 19.03 -3.97 -5.30
C THR A 58 18.23 -3.43 -4.11
N ALA A 59 18.49 -3.92 -2.90
CA ALA A 59 17.87 -3.42 -1.69
C ALA A 59 18.20 -1.93 -1.50
N ASP A 60 17.19 -1.11 -1.22
CA ASP A 60 17.32 0.33 -1.04
C ASP A 60 18.02 0.62 0.30
N PRO A 61 19.07 1.45 0.36
CA PRO A 61 19.72 1.83 1.62
C PRO A 61 18.82 2.60 2.62
N TYR A 62 17.56 2.88 2.27
CA TYR A 62 16.52 3.45 3.15
C TYR A 62 15.44 2.43 3.59
N ASP A 63 15.72 1.12 3.54
CA ASP A 63 14.76 0.03 3.86
C ASP A 63 14.33 -0.06 5.35
N ASP A 64 14.67 0.93 6.18
CA ASP A 64 14.03 1.10 7.49
C ASP A 64 12.67 1.78 7.30
N SER A 65 11.71 1.01 6.80
CA SER A 65 10.33 1.47 6.75
C SER A 65 9.87 1.83 8.18
N PRO A 66 9.29 3.02 8.41
CA PRO A 66 8.85 3.44 9.75
C PRO A 66 7.66 2.63 10.27
N TYR A 67 7.14 1.70 9.44
CA TYR A 67 6.07 0.76 9.72
C TYR A 67 6.27 -0.53 8.93
N ARG A 68 5.60 -1.61 9.33
CA ARG A 68 5.74 -2.93 8.69
C ARG A 68 4.74 -3.19 7.56
N LEU A 69 3.51 -2.70 7.67
CA LEU A 69 2.43 -3.05 6.74
C LEU A 69 1.91 -1.88 5.92
N GLY A 70 1.82 -0.68 6.49
CA GLY A 70 1.38 0.48 5.69
C GLY A 70 0.95 1.71 6.47
N GLU A 71 0.54 2.72 5.72
CA GLU A 71 -0.17 3.87 6.24
C GLU A 71 -1.68 3.74 5.98
N VAL A 72 -2.50 4.15 6.95
CA VAL A 72 -3.96 4.21 6.85
C VAL A 72 -4.39 5.67 6.95
N PRO A 73 -4.65 6.35 5.81
CA PRO A 73 -5.18 7.71 5.84
C PRO A 73 -6.65 7.69 6.25
N LEU A 74 -7.02 8.51 7.24
CA LEU A 74 -8.40 8.70 7.68
C LEU A 74 -8.75 10.18 7.85
N HIS A 75 -9.99 10.51 7.51
CA HIS A 75 -10.63 11.79 7.78
C HIS A 75 -11.98 11.57 8.46
N ALA A 76 -12.42 12.48 9.33
CA ALA A 76 -13.73 12.39 9.97
C ALA A 76 -14.84 12.37 8.92
N GLY A 77 -15.80 11.46 9.08
CA GLY A 77 -16.86 11.16 8.11
C GLY A 77 -16.43 10.22 6.98
N PHE A 78 -15.32 9.49 7.14
CA PHE A 78 -14.83 8.57 6.11
C PHE A 78 -15.88 7.53 5.71
N SER A 79 -15.87 7.16 4.42
CA SER A 79 -16.67 6.08 3.86
C SER A 79 -15.77 5.19 3.00
N PRO A 80 -15.87 3.85 3.09
CA PRO A 80 -16.78 3.09 3.97
C PRO A 80 -16.38 3.16 5.46
N ASP A 81 -17.38 3.19 6.35
CA ASP A 81 -17.22 2.96 7.79
C ASP A 81 -17.82 1.58 8.14
N PRO A 82 -17.02 0.60 8.60
CA PRO A 82 -15.62 0.73 9.00
C PRO A 82 -14.63 0.68 7.83
N ARG A 83 -13.52 1.38 7.98
CA ARG A 83 -12.33 1.17 7.16
C ARG A 83 -11.60 -0.04 7.71
N VAL A 84 -11.41 -1.07 6.87
CA VAL A 84 -10.77 -2.33 7.27
C VAL A 84 -9.48 -2.53 6.50
N VAL A 85 -8.44 -2.95 7.20
CA VAL A 85 -7.17 -3.45 6.64
C VAL A 85 -6.87 -4.83 7.24
N SER A 86 -6.03 -5.62 6.56
CA SER A 86 -5.67 -6.97 6.99
C SER A 86 -4.16 -7.08 7.14
N GLY A 87 -3.71 -7.92 8.07
CA GLY A 87 -2.30 -8.15 8.30
C GLY A 87 -2.05 -9.38 9.16
N SER A 88 -0.77 -9.64 9.42
CA SER A 88 -0.33 -10.74 10.30
C SER A 88 0.53 -10.18 11.41
N ALA A 89 0.12 -10.33 12.67
CA ALA A 89 0.86 -9.88 13.84
C ALA A 89 2.07 -10.78 14.08
N VAL A 90 3.15 -10.20 14.60
CA VAL A 90 4.38 -10.93 14.94
C VAL A 90 4.84 -10.52 16.35
N GLY A 91 5.22 -11.50 17.17
CA GLY A 91 5.69 -11.26 18.53
C GLY A 91 7.21 -11.23 18.62
N GLU A 92 7.84 -10.10 18.34
CA GLU A 92 9.31 -9.97 18.31
C GLU A 92 9.87 -9.43 19.63
N ILE A 93 9.29 -8.34 20.12
CA ILE A 93 9.73 -7.67 21.35
C ILE A 93 8.57 -7.57 22.36
N PRO A 94 8.87 -7.54 23.66
CA PRO A 94 7.81 -7.48 24.66
C PRO A 94 7.13 -6.10 24.62
N ALA A 95 5.80 -6.05 24.55
CA ALA A 95 5.02 -4.81 24.41
C ALA A 95 5.24 -3.81 25.56
N ARG A 96 5.69 -4.29 26.73
CA ARG A 96 6.08 -3.46 27.87
C ARG A 96 7.24 -2.49 27.56
N SER A 97 8.02 -2.75 26.52
CA SER A 97 9.07 -1.86 26.00
C SER A 97 8.50 -0.52 25.51
N ILE A 98 7.29 -0.52 24.92
CA ILE A 98 6.57 0.68 24.49
C ILE A 98 5.97 1.40 25.69
N HIS A 99 5.30 0.66 26.58
CA HIS A 99 4.77 1.16 27.84
C HIS A 99 4.50 0.01 28.82
N ARG A 100 4.90 0.16 30.09
CA ARG A 100 4.83 -0.88 31.16
C ARG A 100 3.49 -1.60 31.38
N LYS A 101 2.39 -1.08 30.84
CA LYS A 101 1.01 -1.60 31.04
C LYS A 101 0.59 -2.56 29.92
N CYS A 102 1.34 -2.59 28.83
CA CYS A 102 1.04 -3.38 27.65
C CYS A 102 1.70 -4.74 27.84
N ARG A 103 0.89 -5.79 27.79
CA ARG A 103 1.32 -7.18 27.96
C ARG A 103 1.31 -7.88 26.60
N GLY A 104 2.04 -8.99 26.50
CA GLY A 104 2.28 -9.71 25.25
C GLY A 104 3.46 -9.17 24.46
N TRP A 105 3.50 -9.52 23.18
CA TRP A 105 4.62 -9.33 22.26
C TRP A 105 4.13 -8.66 20.97
N ILE A 106 4.96 -7.80 20.41
CA ILE A 106 4.67 -6.98 19.23
C ILE A 106 5.87 -6.99 18.29
N SER A 107 5.67 -6.51 17.07
CA SER A 107 6.76 -6.15 16.16
C SER A 107 7.63 -5.03 16.72
N GLU A 108 8.91 -5.00 16.31
CA GLU A 108 9.84 -3.94 16.68
C GLU A 108 9.39 -2.57 16.12
N THR A 109 9.00 -2.54 14.85
CA THR A 109 8.39 -1.38 14.18
C THR A 109 6.87 -1.45 14.22
N PRO A 110 6.12 -0.33 14.27
CA PRO A 110 4.66 -0.35 14.23
C PRO A 110 4.14 -1.05 12.97
N ASP A 111 3.00 -1.73 13.07
CA ASP A 111 2.39 -2.37 11.91
C ASP A 111 1.81 -1.32 10.96
N TYR A 112 1.12 -0.32 11.52
CA TYR A 112 0.53 0.76 10.74
C TYR A 112 0.84 2.13 11.32
N LEU A 113 0.89 3.11 10.42
CA LEU A 113 0.72 4.52 10.73
C LEU A 113 -0.71 4.94 10.38
N LEU A 114 -1.51 5.31 11.37
CA LEU A 114 -2.78 5.98 11.15
C LEU A 114 -2.50 7.47 10.93
N ALA A 115 -2.67 7.93 9.69
CA ALA A 115 -2.52 9.34 9.32
C ALA A 115 -3.89 10.03 9.35
N ALA A 116 -4.17 10.73 10.46
CA ALA A 116 -5.41 11.47 10.64
C ALA A 116 -5.24 12.92 10.19
N ASP A 117 -5.96 13.35 9.15
CA ASP A 117 -5.96 14.75 8.68
C ASP A 117 -6.91 15.65 9.49
N THR A 118 -7.78 15.03 10.28
CA THR A 118 -8.82 15.64 11.12
C THR A 118 -8.83 14.97 12.50
N ALA A 119 -9.37 15.67 13.50
CA ALA A 119 -9.47 15.12 14.85
C ALA A 119 -10.73 14.25 14.99
N PHE A 120 -10.59 13.08 15.61
CA PHE A 120 -11.70 12.19 15.94
C PHE A 120 -12.06 12.31 17.41
N PHE A 121 -13.31 12.67 17.73
CA PHE A 121 -13.77 12.67 19.12
C PHE A 121 -13.96 11.28 19.70
N ASN A 122 -14.29 10.32 18.85
CA ASN A 122 -14.67 8.99 19.26
C ASN A 122 -14.38 7.97 18.16
N LEU A 123 -13.09 7.72 17.91
CA LEU A 123 -12.66 6.66 17.00
C LEU A 123 -12.58 5.34 17.76
N ARG A 124 -13.12 4.29 17.16
CA ARG A 124 -12.95 2.90 17.57
C ARG A 124 -11.93 2.25 16.68
N ILE A 125 -10.95 1.58 17.29
CA ILE A 125 -9.96 0.74 16.62
C ILE A 125 -10.16 -0.66 17.17
N LEU A 126 -10.45 -1.61 16.31
CA LEU A 126 -10.78 -2.98 16.68
C LEU A 126 -9.91 -3.97 15.90
N VAL A 127 -9.36 -4.95 16.59
CA VAL A 127 -8.69 -6.10 15.96
C VAL A 127 -9.60 -7.30 16.06
N ARG A 128 -9.74 -8.03 14.94
CA ARG A 128 -10.49 -9.28 14.85
C ARG A 128 -9.55 -10.37 14.36
N SER A 129 -9.42 -11.44 15.14
CA SER A 129 -8.56 -12.59 14.83
C SER A 129 -9.18 -13.88 15.40
N SER A 130 -8.78 -15.02 14.86
CA SER A 130 -9.07 -16.34 15.45
C SER A 130 -8.21 -16.60 16.69
N SER A 131 -7.05 -15.96 16.76
CA SER A 131 -6.08 -15.99 17.86
C SER A 131 -6.34 -14.88 18.88
N ASP A 132 -5.77 -15.03 20.08
CA ASP A 132 -5.78 -13.96 21.08
C ASP A 132 -4.75 -12.90 20.69
N THR A 133 -5.23 -11.70 20.43
CA THR A 133 -4.40 -10.56 19.99
C THR A 133 -4.48 -9.43 21.01
N LEU A 134 -3.51 -8.53 20.95
CA LEU A 134 -3.50 -7.29 21.71
C LEU A 134 -3.33 -6.08 20.78
N LEU A 135 -3.80 -4.92 21.23
CA LEU A 135 -3.73 -3.67 20.48
C LEU A 135 -2.94 -2.64 21.29
N VAL A 136 -1.84 -2.13 20.71
CA VAL A 136 -1.05 -1.01 21.25
C VAL A 136 -1.13 0.16 20.28
N VAL A 137 -1.38 1.35 20.82
CA VAL A 137 -1.53 2.57 20.04
C VAL A 137 -0.77 3.71 20.71
N ARG A 138 0.16 4.34 20.00
CA ARG A 138 0.86 5.55 20.44
C ARG A 138 0.38 6.75 19.63
N LYS A 139 -0.29 7.68 20.30
CA LYS A 139 -0.83 8.91 19.70
C LYS A 139 0.31 9.89 19.34
N PRO A 140 0.04 10.91 18.50
CA PRO A 140 1.03 11.95 18.18
C PRO A 140 1.60 12.65 19.42
N SER A 141 0.81 12.77 20.49
CA SER A 141 1.26 13.34 21.77
C SER A 141 2.19 12.45 22.58
N GLY A 142 2.49 11.23 22.11
CA GLY A 142 3.26 10.21 22.83
C GLY A 142 2.44 9.39 23.83
N VAL A 143 1.16 9.71 24.05
CA VAL A 143 0.26 8.94 24.92
C VAL A 143 0.05 7.54 24.33
N VAL A 144 0.35 6.51 25.13
CA VAL A 144 0.16 5.11 24.76
C VAL A 144 -1.14 4.56 25.34
N LEU A 145 -1.94 3.92 24.49
CA LEU A 145 -3.13 3.15 24.83
C LEU A 145 -2.86 1.67 24.53
N CYS A 146 -3.27 0.79 25.43
CA CYS A 146 -3.13 -0.65 25.26
C CYS A 146 -4.42 -1.32 25.68
N ASN A 147 -4.87 -2.29 24.88
CA ASN A 147 -5.93 -3.19 25.26
C ASN A 147 -5.53 -4.61 24.87
N ASP A 148 -5.46 -5.48 25.87
CA ASP A 148 -5.15 -6.91 25.79
C ASP A 148 -6.33 -7.76 26.28
N ASN A 149 -7.55 -7.19 26.29
CA ASN A 149 -8.84 -7.82 26.57
C ASN A 149 -9.28 -7.83 28.05
N ARG A 150 -9.73 -6.68 28.58
CA ARG A 150 -10.34 -6.61 29.94
C ARG A 150 -11.84 -7.01 30.01
N SER A 151 -12.42 -7.62 28.98
CA SER A 151 -13.85 -7.98 28.96
C SER A 151 -14.19 -9.37 28.41
N GLY A 152 -13.23 -10.29 28.31
CA GLY A 152 -13.49 -11.71 28.00
C GLY A 152 -13.67 -12.07 26.51
N THR A 153 -13.32 -11.17 25.59
CA THR A 153 -13.27 -11.42 24.14
C THR A 153 -11.83 -11.45 23.65
N LYS A 154 -11.51 -12.24 22.61
CA LYS A 154 -10.17 -12.25 21.97
C LYS A 154 -9.91 -11.06 21.04
N ASP A 155 -10.88 -10.16 20.92
CA ASP A 155 -10.88 -8.99 20.04
C ASP A 155 -10.57 -7.71 20.86
N PRO A 156 -9.33 -7.21 20.87
CA PRO A 156 -9.02 -5.97 21.56
C PRO A 156 -9.63 -4.79 20.81
N MET A 157 -10.25 -3.88 21.57
CA MET A 157 -10.86 -2.66 21.03
C MET A 157 -10.48 -1.43 21.86
N LEU A 158 -9.98 -0.40 21.20
CA LEU A 158 -9.78 0.92 21.80
C LEU A 158 -10.86 1.87 21.32
N ARG A 159 -11.35 2.70 22.25
CA ARG A 159 -12.24 3.82 21.96
C ARG A 159 -11.65 5.07 22.59
N SER A 160 -11.30 6.06 21.79
CA SER A 160 -10.64 7.27 22.31
C SER A 160 -10.81 8.48 21.39
N HIS A 161 -10.38 9.63 21.90
CA HIS A 161 -10.13 10.82 21.09
C HIS A 161 -8.76 10.69 20.40
N PHE A 162 -8.69 10.98 19.10
CA PHE A 162 -7.45 11.00 18.33
C PHE A 162 -7.27 12.37 17.70
N PRO A 163 -6.19 13.12 18.03
CA PRO A 163 -5.92 14.40 17.39
C PRO A 163 -5.43 14.20 15.95
N ILE A 164 -5.36 15.30 15.21
CA ILE A 164 -4.69 15.36 13.91
C ILE A 164 -3.24 14.89 14.06
N GLY A 165 -2.75 14.15 13.06
CA GLY A 165 -1.38 13.70 12.95
C GLY A 165 -1.25 12.18 12.90
N THR A 166 0.00 11.72 13.02
CA THR A 166 0.34 10.31 12.85
C THR A 166 0.30 9.55 14.17
N THR A 167 -0.56 8.53 14.22
CA THR A 167 -0.66 7.58 15.33
C THR A 167 0.01 6.27 14.92
N GLN A 168 0.89 5.74 15.77
CA GLN A 168 1.49 4.43 15.55
C GLN A 168 0.60 3.33 16.14
N VAL A 169 0.41 2.25 15.39
CA VAL A 169 -0.46 1.12 15.77
C VAL A 169 0.34 -0.18 15.65
N TRP A 170 0.37 -0.95 16.73
CA TRP A 170 0.90 -2.31 16.77
C TRP A 170 -0.21 -3.28 17.12
N ILE A 171 -0.24 -4.41 16.41
CA ILE A 171 -1.03 -5.56 16.77
C ILE A 171 -0.06 -6.63 17.23
N GLY A 172 -0.32 -7.14 18.43
CA GLY A 172 0.54 -8.13 19.07
C GLY A 172 -0.14 -9.45 19.32
N VAL A 173 0.66 -10.37 19.81
CA VAL A 173 0.33 -11.75 20.19
C VAL A 173 0.71 -11.99 21.65
N GLN A 174 0.21 -13.08 22.24
CA GLN A 174 0.44 -13.37 23.65
C GLN A 174 1.85 -13.91 23.95
N ASP A 175 2.48 -14.58 22.98
CA ASP A 175 3.75 -15.29 23.14
C ASP A 175 4.85 -14.77 22.19
N GLU A 176 6.11 -14.93 22.60
CA GLU A 176 7.28 -14.59 21.78
C GLU A 176 7.38 -15.52 20.56
N GLY A 177 7.70 -14.97 19.39
CA GLY A 177 7.80 -15.68 18.12
C GLY A 177 6.47 -16.13 17.52
N ALA A 178 5.34 -15.92 18.21
CA ALA A 178 4.03 -16.26 17.67
C ALA A 178 3.60 -15.30 16.56
N THR A 179 2.70 -15.79 15.70
CA THR A 179 2.05 -14.98 14.67
C THR A 179 0.53 -15.16 14.71
N ALA A 180 -0.19 -14.17 14.21
CA ALA A 180 -1.65 -14.23 14.12
C ALA A 180 -2.17 -13.34 13.00
N ASP A 181 -2.91 -13.92 12.06
CA ASP A 181 -3.63 -13.13 11.07
C ASP A 181 -4.78 -12.38 11.70
N TYR A 182 -5.04 -11.17 11.21
CA TYR A 182 -6.07 -10.31 11.74
C TYR A 182 -6.67 -9.40 10.66
N ARG A 183 -7.85 -8.87 11.00
CA ARG A 183 -8.42 -7.69 10.37
C ARG A 183 -8.50 -6.55 11.39
N LEU A 184 -8.02 -5.38 11.01
CA LEU A 184 -8.02 -4.15 11.80
C LEU A 184 -9.07 -3.21 11.24
N GLY A 185 -10.06 -2.85 12.06
CA GLY A 185 -11.15 -1.95 11.69
C GLY A 185 -11.06 -0.61 12.42
N PHE A 186 -11.37 0.47 11.70
CA PHE A 186 -11.52 1.82 12.21
C PHE A 186 -12.97 2.28 11.99
N SER A 187 -13.62 2.81 13.04
CA SER A 187 -15.04 3.23 12.97
C SER A 187 -15.37 4.41 13.87
N GLU A 188 -16.18 5.35 13.39
CA GLU A 188 -16.69 6.47 14.20
C GLU A 188 -18.00 6.10 14.93
N VAL A 189 -18.74 5.13 14.39
CA VAL A 189 -20.02 4.66 14.94
C VAL A 189 -19.85 3.49 15.91
N LYS A 190 -20.86 3.28 16.76
CA LYS A 190 -20.90 2.07 17.59
C LYS A 190 -21.20 0.90 16.68
N TRP A 191 -20.38 -0.14 16.77
CA TRP A 191 -20.50 -1.32 15.93
C TRP A 191 -20.14 -2.58 16.70
N HIS A 192 -20.59 -3.74 16.19
CA HIS A 192 -20.26 -5.05 16.75
C HIS A 192 -19.06 -5.64 16.02
N SER A 193 -18.13 -6.25 16.78
CA SER A 193 -16.91 -6.88 16.22
C SER A 193 -17.22 -7.98 15.21
N SER A 194 -18.39 -8.62 15.33
CA SER A 194 -18.91 -9.64 14.41
C SER A 194 -19.10 -9.18 12.97
N SER A 195 -19.08 -7.88 12.72
CA SER A 195 -19.29 -7.36 11.37
C SER A 195 -17.97 -7.02 10.65
N ILE A 196 -16.81 -7.21 11.30
CA ILE A 196 -15.55 -7.52 10.60
C ILE A 196 -15.50 -9.05 10.45
N PRO A 197 -15.42 -9.59 9.23
CA PRO A 197 -15.18 -11.01 9.05
C PRO A 197 -13.87 -11.43 9.74
N LEU A 198 -13.80 -12.67 10.21
CA LEU A 198 -12.50 -13.22 10.59
C LEU A 198 -11.56 -13.20 9.37
N PRO A 199 -10.24 -13.08 9.58
CA PRO A 199 -9.30 -13.35 8.51
C PRO A 199 -9.54 -14.77 7.97
N ASP A 200 -9.40 -14.93 6.66
CA ASP A 200 -9.49 -16.24 6.04
C ASP A 200 -8.34 -17.10 6.57
N THR A 201 -8.64 -18.31 7.03
CA THR A 201 -7.61 -19.28 7.41
C THR A 201 -7.25 -20.07 6.17
N ASP A 202 -6.06 -19.82 5.62
CA ASP A 202 -5.49 -20.66 4.56
C ASP A 202 -5.17 -22.08 5.07
#